data_AF-A0ABD7CMX4-F1
#
_entry.id   AF-A0ABD7CMX4-F1
#
_cell.length_a   1.000
_cell.length_b   1.000
_cell.length_c   1.000
_cell.angle_alpha   90.00
_cell.angle_beta   90.00
_cell.angle_gamma   90.00
#
_symmetry.space_group_name_H-M   'P 1'
#
loop_
_entity.id
_entity.type
_entity.pdbx_description
1 polymer ?
#
loop_
_entity_poly.entity_id
_entity_poly.type
_entity_poly.pdbx_seq_one_letter_code
_entity_poly.pdbx_strand_id
1 'polypeptide(L)'
;MRKYFAIIIIVLLVSVLFWTKPIKKFIPLSPPNITITYNQNKIETAKGDYTWCDKDSVGSSNLAADNPMGLVKNLKTTSVKKGEEIKFTFNPLWKQPNITTVDLVISGIGLKKQIVNKNSFNAPKEKGEYIFLIFSSWDEGHSIAYVFKINVI
;
A
#
# COMPACT_ATOMS: atom_id res chain seq x y z
N MET A 1 -2.94 -48.60 29.88
CA MET A 1 -2.32 -47.89 28.73
C MET A 1 -3.33 -47.05 27.93
N ARG A 2 -4.47 -47.59 27.48
CA ARG A 2 -5.48 -46.87 26.66
C ARG A 2 -6.04 -45.56 27.28
N LYS A 3 -6.21 -45.52 28.61
CA LYS A 3 -6.72 -44.34 29.34
C LYS A 3 -5.72 -43.17 29.35
N TYR A 4 -4.43 -43.45 29.52
CA TYR A 4 -3.38 -42.42 29.49
C TYR A 4 -3.12 -41.89 28.08
N PHE A 5 -3.27 -42.74 27.06
CA PHE A 5 -3.19 -42.34 25.65
C PHE A 5 -4.29 -41.34 25.27
N ALA A 6 -5.52 -41.56 25.72
CA ALA A 6 -6.62 -40.62 25.52
C ALA A 6 -6.38 -39.26 26.22
N ILE A 7 -5.81 -39.28 27.43
CA ILE A 7 -5.46 -38.05 28.16
C ILE A 7 -4.38 -37.26 27.43
N ILE A 8 -3.35 -37.94 26.89
CA ILE A 8 -2.28 -37.29 26.10
C ILE A 8 -2.86 -36.62 24.85
N ILE A 9 -3.77 -37.28 24.12
CA ILE A 9 -4.43 -36.71 22.94
C ILE A 9 -5.25 -35.46 23.30
N ILE A 10 -5.98 -35.51 24.42
CA ILE A 10 -6.78 -34.37 24.89
C ILE A 10 -5.86 -33.20 25.27
N VAL A 11 -4.75 -33.45 25.96
CA VAL A 11 -3.77 -32.40 26.31
C VAL A 11 -3.15 -31.79 25.05
N LEU A 12 -2.83 -32.61 24.04
CA LEU A 12 -2.32 -32.13 22.76
C LEU A 12 -3.36 -31.27 22.02
N LEU A 13 -4.62 -31.71 21.94
CA LEU A 13 -5.71 -30.95 21.32
C LEU A 13 -5.96 -29.62 22.04
N VAL A 14 -5.98 -29.62 23.38
CA VAL A 14 -6.13 -28.40 24.17
C VAL A 14 -4.92 -27.47 23.98
N SER A 15 -3.68 -28.00 23.92
CA SER A 15 -2.49 -27.20 23.64
C SER A 15 -2.52 -26.53 22.26
N VAL A 16 -3.05 -27.21 21.24
CA VAL A 16 -3.27 -26.65 19.89
C VAL A 16 -4.30 -25.51 19.93
N LEU A 17 -5.39 -25.68 20.68
CA LEU A 17 -6.41 -24.64 20.87
C LEU A 17 -5.89 -23.42 21.67
N PHE A 18 -4.93 -23.60 22.57
CA PHE A 18 -4.26 -22.50 23.28
C PHE A 18 -3.15 -21.82 22.44
N TRP A 19 -2.63 -22.49 21.42
CA TRP A 19 -1.73 -21.89 20.41
C TRP A 19 -2.45 -21.07 19.35
N THR A 20 -3.76 -21.27 19.16
CA THR A 20 -4.58 -20.33 18.41
C THR A 20 -4.90 -19.09 19.25
N LYS A 21 -3.89 -18.39 19.76
CA LYS A 21 -4.09 -16.96 20.05
C LYS A 21 -4.59 -16.35 18.75
N PRO A 22 -5.67 -15.55 18.77
CA PRO A 22 -6.12 -14.88 17.57
C PRO A 22 -4.91 -14.12 17.05
N ILE A 23 -4.51 -14.45 15.83
CA ILE A 23 -3.51 -13.76 15.03
C ILE A 23 -3.89 -12.28 15.09
N LYS A 24 -3.36 -11.56 16.09
CA LYS A 24 -3.61 -10.14 16.27
C LYS A 24 -3.01 -9.51 15.03
N LYS A 25 -3.89 -9.10 14.11
CA LYS A 25 -3.65 -8.18 12.98
C LYS A 25 -2.14 -8.02 12.71
N PHE A 26 -1.54 -8.94 11.97
CA PHE A 26 -0.13 -8.80 11.57
C PHE A 26 -0.03 -7.64 10.57
N ILE A 27 0.15 -6.44 11.10
CA ILE A 27 0.59 -5.30 10.33
C ILE A 27 2.05 -5.57 9.96
N PRO A 28 2.48 -5.30 8.73
CA PRO A 28 3.89 -5.46 8.36
C PRO A 28 4.80 -4.69 9.33
N LEU A 29 6.00 -5.22 9.63
CA LEU A 29 6.98 -4.57 10.53
C LEU A 29 7.57 -3.27 9.97
N SER A 30 7.34 -2.99 8.69
CA SER A 30 7.79 -1.77 8.03
C SER A 30 6.84 -1.45 6.87
N PRO A 31 6.80 -0.18 6.42
CA PRO A 31 5.92 0.20 5.32
C PRO A 31 6.21 -0.62 4.05
N PRO A 32 5.25 -1.40 3.54
CA PRO A 32 5.48 -2.32 2.43
C PRO A 32 5.62 -1.57 1.11
N ASN A 33 6.55 -2.01 0.26
CA ASN A 33 6.71 -1.44 -1.08
C ASN A 33 5.47 -1.70 -1.96
N ILE A 34 5.22 -0.77 -2.89
CA ILE A 34 4.19 -0.89 -3.91
C ILE A 34 4.81 -1.22 -5.27
N THR A 35 4.11 -2.03 -6.05
CA THR A 35 4.40 -2.22 -7.48
C THR A 35 3.25 -1.66 -8.28
N ILE A 36 3.52 -0.64 -9.09
CA ILE A 36 2.54 -0.05 -10.01
C ILE A 36 2.88 -0.51 -11.42
N THR A 37 1.88 -0.93 -12.19
CA THR A 37 2.06 -1.50 -13.52
C THR A 37 1.05 -0.97 -14.52
N TYR A 38 1.50 -0.87 -15.77
CA TYR A 38 0.69 -0.60 -16.95
C TYR A 38 1.14 -1.55 -18.06
N ASN A 39 0.22 -2.31 -18.66
CA ASN A 39 0.54 -3.33 -19.66
C ASN A 39 1.71 -4.24 -19.24
N GLN A 40 1.68 -4.73 -17.99
CA GLN A 40 2.73 -5.57 -17.37
C GLN A 40 4.08 -4.88 -17.13
N ASN A 41 4.28 -3.65 -17.61
CA ASN A 41 5.48 -2.87 -17.38
C ASN A 41 5.37 -2.13 -16.05
N LYS A 42 6.47 -2.13 -15.28
CA LYS A 42 6.55 -1.42 -14.00
C LYS A 42 6.65 0.09 -14.25
N ILE A 43 5.81 0.85 -13.56
CA ILE A 43 5.90 2.30 -13.45
C ILE A 43 6.83 2.61 -12.27
N GLU A 44 7.74 3.58 -12.46
CA GLU A 44 8.67 4.00 -11.41
C GLU A 44 7.94 4.80 -10.33
N THR A 45 8.27 4.54 -9.07
CA THR A 45 7.58 5.08 -7.90
C THR A 45 8.57 5.56 -6.87
N ALA A 46 8.29 6.69 -6.23
CA ALA A 46 9.00 7.17 -5.05
C ALA A 46 8.15 6.96 -3.79
N LYS A 47 8.83 6.62 -2.67
CA LYS A 47 8.20 6.56 -1.35
C LYS A 47 7.98 7.98 -0.83
N GLY A 48 6.77 8.25 -0.37
CA GLY A 48 6.36 9.52 0.21
C GLY A 48 6.38 9.50 1.74
N ASP A 49 5.42 10.23 2.33
CA ASP A 49 5.16 10.23 3.77
C ASP A 49 4.78 8.85 4.24
N TYR A 50 5.20 8.50 5.46
CA TYR A 50 4.65 7.36 6.15
C TYR A 50 4.63 7.60 7.64
N THR A 51 3.72 6.91 8.30
CA THR A 51 3.70 6.73 9.75
C THR A 51 3.64 5.23 10.00
N TRP A 52 4.57 4.72 10.79
CA TRP A 52 4.68 3.31 11.13
C TRP A 52 5.01 3.17 12.61
N CYS A 53 3.97 3.04 13.42
CA CYS A 53 4.06 2.99 14.88
C CYS A 53 3.97 1.53 15.38
N ASP A 54 5.12 0.89 15.56
CA ASP A 54 5.20 -0.36 16.30
C ASP A 54 5.42 -0.09 17.80
N LYS A 55 5.07 -1.07 18.65
CA LYS A 55 5.13 -0.92 20.12
C LYS A 55 6.47 -0.41 20.66
N ASP A 56 7.56 -0.70 19.95
CA ASP A 56 8.93 -0.40 20.37
C ASP A 56 9.61 0.65 19.47
N SER A 57 8.97 1.13 18.40
CA SER A 57 9.56 2.11 17.48
C SER A 57 8.51 2.84 16.66
N VAL A 58 8.62 4.18 16.60
CA VAL A 58 7.86 5.03 15.68
C VAL A 58 8.77 5.44 14.54
N GLY A 59 8.47 4.98 13.32
CA GLY A 59 9.06 5.49 12.09
C GLY A 59 8.09 6.46 11.42
N SER A 60 8.52 7.70 11.15
CA SER A 60 7.74 8.65 10.37
C SER A 60 8.58 9.36 9.31
N SER A 61 7.94 9.81 8.23
CA SER A 61 8.53 10.70 7.24
C SER A 61 7.51 11.72 6.74
N ASN A 62 8.01 12.92 6.39
CA ASN A 62 7.23 14.03 5.81
C ASN A 62 7.75 14.39 4.39
N LEU A 63 8.06 13.39 3.56
CA LEU A 63 8.63 13.57 2.23
C LEU A 63 7.63 13.98 1.12
N ALA A 64 6.40 13.46 1.13
CA ALA A 64 5.38 13.74 0.13
C ALA A 64 4.49 14.95 0.47
N ALA A 65 4.20 15.22 1.74
CA ALA A 65 3.42 16.40 2.15
C ALA A 65 4.11 17.69 1.72
N ASP A 66 5.44 17.74 1.82
CA ASP A 66 6.19 18.96 1.58
C ASP A 66 6.39 19.25 0.08
N ASN A 67 6.63 18.23 -0.76
CA ASN A 67 6.83 18.44 -2.19
C ASN A 67 6.71 17.16 -3.08
N PRO A 68 5.49 16.76 -3.51
CA PRO A 68 5.31 15.64 -4.44
C PRO A 68 6.08 15.82 -5.77
N MET A 69 6.19 17.06 -6.26
CA MET A 69 6.92 17.39 -7.49
C MET A 69 8.41 17.07 -7.36
N GLY A 70 8.99 17.33 -6.18
CA GLY A 70 10.38 17.04 -5.87
C GLY A 70 10.68 15.53 -5.93
N LEU A 71 9.77 14.72 -5.39
CA LEU A 71 9.90 13.26 -5.37
C LEU A 71 9.83 12.62 -6.77
N VAL A 72 9.06 13.20 -7.69
CA VAL A 72 8.90 12.65 -9.05
C VAL A 72 9.90 13.21 -10.07
N LYS A 73 10.72 14.19 -9.69
CA LYS A 73 11.65 14.90 -10.60
C LYS A 73 12.57 13.94 -11.36
N ASN A 74 13.13 12.95 -10.64
CA ASN A 74 14.10 12.01 -11.20
C ASN A 74 13.48 10.69 -11.69
N LEU A 75 12.18 10.49 -11.51
CA LEU A 75 11.50 9.27 -11.97
C LEU A 75 11.39 9.28 -13.50
N LYS A 76 11.46 8.12 -14.13
CA LYS A 76 11.13 7.95 -15.55
C LYS A 76 9.62 8.05 -15.75
N THR A 77 9.19 8.88 -16.70
CA THR A 77 7.78 8.99 -17.07
C THR A 77 7.38 7.80 -17.95
N THR A 78 6.32 7.09 -17.57
CA THR A 78 5.74 6.02 -18.40
C THR A 78 4.59 6.57 -19.25
N SER A 79 4.59 6.27 -20.54
CA SER A 79 3.46 6.61 -21.43
C SER A 79 2.32 5.63 -21.25
N VAL A 80 1.12 6.16 -21.00
CA VAL A 80 -0.11 5.40 -20.76
C VAL A 80 -1.20 5.89 -21.71
N LYS A 81 -1.97 4.99 -22.30
CA LYS A 81 -3.10 5.39 -23.16
C LYS A 81 -4.25 5.96 -22.34
N LYS A 82 -4.93 6.96 -22.90
CA LYS A 82 -6.13 7.58 -22.28
C LYS A 82 -7.15 6.53 -21.80
N GLY A 83 -7.60 6.67 -20.56
CA GLY A 83 -8.64 5.81 -19.97
C GLY A 83 -8.26 4.34 -19.72
N GLU A 84 -7.04 3.90 -20.03
CA GLU A 84 -6.61 2.53 -19.75
C GLU A 84 -6.34 2.29 -18.27
N GLU A 85 -6.41 1.02 -17.88
CA GLU A 85 -6.27 0.60 -16.49
C GLU A 85 -4.80 0.59 -16.05
N ILE A 86 -4.54 1.22 -14.90
CA ILE A 86 -3.29 1.15 -14.15
C ILE A 86 -3.55 0.30 -12.93
N LYS A 87 -2.69 -0.69 -12.69
CA LYS A 87 -2.80 -1.61 -11.55
C LYS A 87 -1.71 -1.31 -10.54
N PHE A 88 -2.03 -1.46 -9.27
CA PHE A 88 -1.05 -1.37 -8.20
C PHE A 88 -1.22 -2.54 -7.24
N THR A 89 -0.14 -3.00 -6.64
CA THR A 89 -0.18 -4.11 -5.70
C THR A 89 0.84 -3.85 -4.61
N PHE A 90 0.40 -3.96 -3.36
CA PHE A 90 1.31 -4.05 -2.24
C PHE A 90 1.81 -5.47 -2.12
N ASN A 91 3.10 -5.63 -1.82
CA ASN A 91 3.70 -6.92 -1.51
C ASN A 91 3.99 -7.03 0.01
N PRO A 92 2.97 -6.98 0.89
CA PRO A 92 3.17 -7.20 2.31
C PRO A 92 3.34 -8.70 2.57
N LEU A 93 4.17 -9.06 3.55
CA LEU A 93 4.24 -10.45 4.01
C LEU A 93 2.92 -10.94 4.64
N TRP A 94 2.09 -10.04 5.18
CA TRP A 94 1.04 -10.43 6.12
C TRP A 94 -0.35 -9.84 5.85
N LYS A 95 -0.46 -8.55 5.53
CA LYS A 95 -1.76 -7.86 5.45
C LYS A 95 -1.77 -6.76 4.40
N GLN A 96 -2.85 -6.67 3.62
CA GLN A 96 -3.15 -5.58 2.69
C GLN A 96 -3.75 -4.36 3.43
N PRO A 97 -3.63 -3.13 2.90
CA PRO A 97 -4.21 -1.95 3.54
C PRO A 97 -5.74 -2.06 3.63
N ASN A 98 -6.33 -1.49 4.68
CA ASN A 98 -7.79 -1.42 4.82
C ASN A 98 -8.37 -0.34 3.92
N ILE A 99 -7.63 0.76 3.75
CA ILE A 99 -8.04 1.92 2.97
C ILE A 99 -6.93 2.21 1.98
N THR A 100 -7.29 2.36 0.70
CA THR A 100 -6.41 2.89 -0.33
C THR A 100 -7.11 4.01 -1.08
N THR A 101 -6.44 5.14 -1.24
CA THR A 101 -6.92 6.27 -2.04
C THR A 101 -5.87 6.64 -3.07
N VAL A 102 -6.33 6.97 -4.26
CA VAL A 102 -5.51 7.47 -5.36
C VAL A 102 -5.89 8.92 -5.57
N ASP A 103 -4.94 9.80 -5.31
CA ASP A 103 -5.11 11.24 -5.38
C ASP A 103 -4.34 11.75 -6.59
N LEU A 104 -5.02 12.47 -7.48
CA LEU A 104 -4.36 13.17 -8.57
C LEU A 104 -3.82 14.51 -8.03
N VAL A 105 -2.52 14.72 -8.16
CA VAL A 105 -1.85 15.97 -7.79
C VAL A 105 -1.97 16.94 -8.96
N ILE A 106 -2.87 17.91 -8.85
CA ILE A 106 -3.01 18.97 -9.85
C ILE A 106 -2.24 20.19 -9.36
N SER A 107 -1.20 20.58 -10.11
CA SER A 107 -0.41 21.78 -9.80
C SER A 107 -1.33 23.00 -9.65
N GLY A 108 -1.35 23.60 -8.45
CA GLY A 108 -2.06 24.85 -8.15
C GLY A 108 -3.54 24.74 -7.78
N ILE A 109 -4.19 23.57 -7.89
CA ILE A 109 -5.65 23.42 -7.67
C ILE A 109 -5.98 22.42 -6.54
N GLY A 110 -4.97 21.74 -6.00
CA GLY A 110 -5.12 20.78 -4.89
C GLY A 110 -5.22 19.33 -5.36
N LEU A 111 -5.48 18.42 -4.42
CA LEU A 111 -5.57 16.98 -4.68
C LEU A 111 -6.99 16.62 -5.12
N LYS A 112 -7.15 16.07 -6.33
CA LYS A 112 -8.41 15.42 -6.72
C LYS A 112 -8.38 13.98 -6.22
N LYS A 113 -9.04 13.76 -5.09
CA LYS A 113 -9.10 12.47 -4.40
C LYS A 113 -10.08 11.50 -5.05
N GLN A 114 -9.62 10.28 -5.32
CA GLN A 114 -10.46 9.16 -5.70
C GLN A 114 -10.25 8.01 -4.69
N ILE A 115 -11.29 7.64 -3.96
CA ILE A 115 -11.26 6.42 -3.14
C ILE A 115 -11.39 5.23 -4.07
N VAL A 116 -10.46 4.27 -3.96
CA VAL A 116 -10.43 3.10 -4.82
C VAL A 116 -10.55 1.85 -3.94
N ASN A 117 -11.65 1.10 -4.10
CA ASN A 117 -11.88 -0.16 -3.40
C ASN A 117 -11.22 -1.37 -4.10
N LYS A 118 -10.41 -1.10 -5.12
CA LYS A 118 -9.77 -2.09 -5.99
C LYS A 118 -8.30 -1.69 -6.18
N ASN A 119 -7.49 -2.67 -6.56
CA ASN A 119 -6.06 -2.52 -6.82
C ASN A 119 -5.78 -1.91 -8.21
N SER A 120 -6.72 -1.11 -8.74
CA SER A 120 -6.63 -0.51 -10.07
C SER A 120 -7.50 0.73 -10.22
N PHE A 121 -7.08 1.62 -11.11
CA PHE A 121 -7.82 2.82 -11.50
C PHE A 121 -7.52 3.15 -12.97
N ASN A 122 -8.35 3.97 -13.60
CA ASN A 122 -8.16 4.33 -15.01
C ASN A 122 -7.36 5.62 -15.14
N ALA A 123 -6.46 5.66 -16.11
CA ALA A 123 -5.74 6.87 -16.48
C ALA A 123 -6.71 8.00 -16.90
N PRO A 124 -6.32 9.27 -16.75
CA PRO A 124 -7.08 10.41 -17.24
C PRO A 124 -7.47 10.25 -18.72
N LYS A 125 -8.58 10.89 -19.11
CA LYS A 125 -9.07 10.89 -20.49
C LYS A 125 -8.38 11.96 -21.35
N GLU A 126 -7.86 12.99 -20.69
CA GLU A 126 -7.14 14.09 -21.30
C GLU A 126 -5.65 13.75 -21.40
N LYS A 127 -4.99 14.27 -22.44
CA LYS A 127 -3.56 14.08 -22.64
C LYS A 127 -2.78 15.02 -21.74
N GLY A 128 -1.61 14.58 -21.30
CA GLY A 128 -0.71 15.40 -20.49
C GLY A 128 0.08 14.60 -19.46
N GLU A 129 0.96 15.30 -18.76
CA GLU A 129 1.68 14.72 -17.63
C GLU A 129 0.83 14.81 -16.37
N TYR A 130 0.74 13.70 -15.64
CA TYR A 130 -0.02 13.59 -14.41
C TYR A 130 0.83 12.97 -13.32
N ILE A 131 0.69 13.53 -12.12
CA ILE A 131 1.34 13.04 -10.91
C ILE A 131 0.26 12.48 -10.00
N PHE A 132 0.50 11.27 -9.51
CA PHE A 132 -0.42 10.55 -8.65
C PHE A 132 0.22 10.31 -7.31
N LEU A 133 -0.61 10.36 -6.27
CA LEU A 133 -0.29 9.98 -4.90
C LEU A 133 -1.21 8.83 -4.50
N ILE A 134 -0.65 7.67 -4.16
CA ILE A 134 -1.41 6.56 -3.57
C ILE A 134 -1.18 6.60 -2.07
N PHE A 135 -2.22 6.94 -1.32
CA PHE A 135 -2.22 6.85 0.13
C PHE A 135 -2.85 5.53 0.56
N SER A 136 -2.26 4.88 1.55
CA SER A 136 -2.77 3.61 2.07
C SER A 136 -2.62 3.53 3.57
N SER A 137 -3.64 3.02 4.25
CA SER A 137 -3.68 2.87 5.71
C SER A 137 -4.10 1.46 6.13
N TRP A 138 -3.34 0.90 7.06
CA TRP A 138 -3.59 -0.39 7.72
C TRP A 138 -4.35 -0.25 9.02
N ASP A 139 -4.11 0.85 9.74
CA ASP A 139 -4.86 1.38 10.89
C ASP A 139 -4.38 2.82 11.19
N GLU A 140 -4.75 3.35 12.36
CA GLU A 140 -4.39 4.71 12.82
C GLU A 140 -2.88 4.94 12.96
N GLY A 141 -2.08 3.89 13.21
CA GLY A 141 -0.63 3.99 13.40
C GLY A 141 0.20 3.63 12.18
N HIS A 142 -0.43 3.16 11.10
CA HIS A 142 0.26 2.54 9.97
C HIS A 142 -0.32 3.04 8.64
N SER A 143 0.37 4.01 8.06
CA SER A 143 0.01 4.58 6.77
C SER A 143 1.24 4.95 5.95
N ILE A 144 1.07 5.00 4.63
CA ILE A 144 2.13 5.38 3.70
C ILE A 144 1.54 5.97 2.42
N ALA A 145 2.24 6.96 1.87
CA ALA A 145 2.03 7.55 0.58
C ALA A 145 3.11 7.11 -0.42
N TYR A 146 2.71 6.95 -1.67
CA TYR A 146 3.60 6.69 -2.81
C TYR A 146 3.29 7.67 -3.92
N VAL A 147 4.32 8.18 -4.60
CA VAL A 147 4.13 9.09 -5.72
C VAL A 147 4.77 8.55 -6.99
N PHE A 148 4.12 8.83 -8.12
CA PHE A 148 4.62 8.47 -9.45
C PHE A 148 4.07 9.44 -10.48
N LYS A 149 4.67 9.43 -11.67
CA LYS A 149 4.21 10.24 -12.81
C LYS A 149 4.01 9.39 -14.05
N ILE A 150 3.01 9.78 -14.84
CA ILE A 150 2.71 9.20 -16.14
C ILE A 150 2.49 10.31 -17.15
N ASN A 151 2.66 9.98 -18.43
CA ASN A 151 2.24 10.84 -19.54
C ASN A 151 1.10 10.14 -20.29
N VAL A 152 -0.06 10.78 -20.35
CA VAL A 152 -1.22 10.24 -21.06
C VAL A 152 -1.14 10.62 -22.54
N ILE A 153 -1.18 9.60 -23.42
CA ILE A 153 -1.07 9.73 -24.88
C ILE A 153 -2.35 9.37 -25.63
#